data_AF-A0AB38CWP7-F1
#
_entry.id   AF-A0AB38CWP7-F1
#
_cell.length_a   1.000
_cell.length_b   1.000
_cell.length_c   1.000
_cell.angle_alpha   90.00
_cell.angle_beta   90.00
_cell.angle_gamma   90.00
#
_symmetry.space_group_name_H-M   'P 1'
#
loop_
_entity.id
_entity.type
_entity.pdbx_description
1 polymer ?
#
loop_
_entity_poly.entity_id
_entity_poly.type
_entity_poly.pdbx_seq_one_letter_code
_entity_poly.pdbx_strand_id
1 'polypeptide(L)' 'MSAFTVTPEGMPDLALPSAIAQSKGISSTAVRLAIATGRLPAIVLRGSGEKFIYAVRPEDADVLWGSPTPA' A
#
# COMPACT_ATOMS: atom_id res chain seq x y z
N MET A 1 25.51 -9.06 -9.17
CA MET A 1 25.24 -7.70 -8.65
C MET A 1 24.04 -7.83 -7.72
N SER A 2 24.27 -8.02 -6.42
CA SER A 2 23.19 -8.16 -5.44
C SER A 2 22.68 -6.77 -5.08
N ALA A 3 21.39 -6.51 -5.32
CA ALA A 3 20.74 -5.30 -4.87
C ALA A 3 20.63 -5.37 -3.33
N PHE A 4 21.48 -4.62 -2.64
CA PHE A 4 21.30 -4.36 -1.21
C PHE A 4 20.14 -3.39 -1.05
N THR A 5 18.97 -3.91 -0.75
CA THR A 5 17.87 -3.08 -0.26
C THR A 5 18.21 -2.70 1.16
N VAL A 6 18.88 -1.57 1.33
CA VAL A 6 19.01 -0.90 2.62
C VAL A 6 17.61 -0.40 2.95
N THR A 7 16.86 -1.15 3.75
CA THR A 7 15.63 -0.63 4.36
C THR A 7 16.06 0.12 5.62
N PRO A 8 16.11 1.46 5.61
CA PRO A 8 16.49 2.20 6.82
C PRO A 8 15.44 1.90 7.91
N GLU A 9 15.93 1.44 9.07
CA GLU A 9 15.09 1.18 10.24
C GLU A 9 14.27 2.43 10.56
N GLY A 10 12.94 2.30 10.51
CA GLY A 10 11.99 3.39 10.72
C GLY A 10 11.29 3.92 9.45
N MET A 11 11.62 3.40 8.26
CA MET A 11 10.82 3.70 7.06
C MET A 11 9.50 2.91 7.13
N PRO A 12 8.34 3.59 7.09
CA PRO A 12 7.06 2.88 7.03
C PRO A 12 7.08 1.95 5.82
N ASP A 13 6.68 0.70 6.02
CA ASP A 13 6.57 -0.28 4.94
C ASP A 13 5.46 0.23 4.01
N LEU A 14 5.86 0.79 2.87
CA LEU A 14 4.97 1.45 1.95
C LEU A 14 4.82 0.59 0.71
N ALA A 15 3.61 0.08 0.52
CA ALA A 15 3.26 -0.76 -0.60
C ALA A 15 2.44 0.02 -1.63
N LEU A 16 2.61 -0.36 -2.90
CA LEU A 16 1.74 0.15 -3.96
C LEU A 16 0.32 -0.44 -3.81
N PRO A 17 -0.74 0.28 -4.24
CA PRO A 17 -2.10 -0.24 -4.24
C PRO A 17 -2.24 -1.58 -4.96
N SER A 18 -1.44 -1.82 -6.01
CA SER A 18 -1.40 -3.09 -6.73
C SER A 18 -0.80 -4.23 -5.92
N ALA A 19 0.18 -3.95 -5.05
CA ALA A 19 0.79 -4.94 -4.16
C ALA A 19 -0.18 -5.30 -3.02
N ILE A 20 -0.84 -4.30 -2.41
CA ILE A 20 -1.91 -4.53 -1.42
C ILE A 20 -3.04 -5.36 -2.03
N ALA A 21 -3.48 -5.01 -3.23
CA ALA A 21 -4.52 -5.75 -3.94
C ALA A 21 -4.17 -7.23 -4.14
N GLN A 22 -2.94 -7.52 -4.58
CA GLN A 22 -2.45 -8.90 -4.70
C GLN A 22 -2.38 -9.62 -3.36
N SER A 23 -1.80 -8.99 -2.32
CA SER A 23 -1.68 -9.58 -0.98
C SER A 23 -3.03 -9.93 -0.36
N LYS A 24 -4.05 -9.09 -0.59
CA LYS A 24 -5.40 -9.27 -0.05
C LYS A 24 -6.34 -10.06 -0.96
N GLY A 25 -5.93 -10.41 -2.17
CA GLY A 25 -6.80 -11.07 -3.15
C GLY A 25 -7.99 -10.20 -3.59
N ILE A 26 -7.85 -8.87 -3.57
CA ILE A 26 -8.88 -7.90 -3.97
C ILE A 26 -8.47 -7.15 -5.24
N SER A 27 -9.40 -6.42 -5.84
CA SER A 27 -9.09 -5.60 -7.01
C SER A 27 -8.30 -4.34 -6.63
N SER A 28 -7.35 -3.95 -7.48
CA SER A 28 -6.63 -2.68 -7.35
C SER A 28 -7.56 -1.47 -7.44
N THR A 29 -8.69 -1.60 -8.14
CA THR A 29 -9.78 -0.61 -8.15
C THR A 29 -10.42 -0.44 -6.78
N ALA A 30 -10.67 -1.52 -6.04
CA ALA A 30 -11.20 -1.44 -4.68
C ALA A 30 -10.24 -0.70 -3.74
N VAL A 31 -8.94 -0.95 -3.88
CA VAL A 31 -7.91 -0.22 -3.10
C VAL A 31 -7.92 1.26 -3.44
N ARG A 32 -7.93 1.62 -4.73
CA ARG A 32 -8.00 3.04 -5.15
C ARG A 32 -9.28 3.73 -4.71
N LEU A 33 -10.42 3.04 -4.74
CA LEU A 33 -11.69 3.58 -4.23
C LEU A 33 -11.63 3.82 -2.73
N ALA A 34 -11.02 2.92 -1.95
CA ALA A 34 -10.84 3.11 -0.52
C ALA A 34 -9.98 4.35 -0.22
N ILE A 35 -8.94 4.58 -1.01
CA ILE A 35 -8.12 5.80 -0.94
C ILE A 35 -8.94 7.04 -1.29
N ALA A 36 -9.65 7.01 -2.43
CA ALA A 36 -10.45 8.13 -2.92
C ALA A 36 -11.61 8.51 -1.98
N THR A 37 -12.14 7.53 -1.24
CA THR A 37 -13.21 7.72 -0.24
C THR A 37 -12.68 8.05 1.15
N GLY A 38 -11.36 8.14 1.33
CA GLY A 38 -10.73 8.43 2.62
C GLY A 38 -10.81 7.29 3.65
N ARG A 39 -11.22 6.09 3.22
CA ARG A 39 -11.27 4.89 4.07
C ARG A 39 -9.92 4.24 4.27
N LEU A 40 -8.98 4.48 3.35
CA LEU A 40 -7.62 4.00 3.42
C LEU A 40 -6.64 5.17 3.33
N PRO A 41 -5.82 5.42 4.37
CA PRO A 41 -4.76 6.40 4.32
C PRO A 41 -3.76 6.04 3.21
N ALA A 42 -3.45 7.00 2.35
CA ALA A 42 -2.40 6.86 1.35
C ALA A 42 -1.53 8.10 1.32
N ILE A 43 -0.24 7.88 1.14
CA ILE A 43 0.75 8.93 0.91
C ILE A 43 0.88 9.09 -0.60
N VAL A 44 0.70 10.32 -1.08
CA VAL A 44 0.91 10.66 -2.48
C VAL A 44 2.38 11.01 -2.68
N LEU A 45 3.11 10.16 -3.40
CA LEU A 45 4.48 10.39 -3.81
C LEU A 45 4.48 11.00 -5.22
N ARG A 46 5.26 12.06 -5.40
CA ARG A 46 5.49 12.64 -6.73
C ARG A 46 6.56 11.81 -7.44
N GLY A 47 6.15 11.01 -8.43
CA GLY A 47 7.04 10.28 -9.29
C GLY A 47 7.70 11.16 -10.35
N SER A 48 8.62 10.57 -11.09
CA SER A 48 9.27 11.24 -12.23
C SER A 48 8.25 11.47 -13.36
N GLY A 49 8.22 12.68 -13.92
CA GLY A 49 7.36 13.04 -15.07
C GLY A 49 5.88 13.25 -14.73
N GLU A 50 5.58 13.96 -13.63
CA GLU A 50 4.21 14.35 -13.22
C GLU A 50 3.27 13.22 -12.79
N LYS A 51 3.78 11.98 -12.69
CA LYS A 51 2.97 10.86 -12.20
C LYS A 51 2.85 10.89 -10.68
N PHE A 52 1.63 10.86 -10.18
CA PHE A 52 1.36 10.63 -8.76
C PHE A 52 1.31 9.14 -8.47
N ILE A 53 2.09 8.70 -7.49
CA ILE A 53 2.12 7.32 -7.01
C ILE A 53 1.50 7.31 -5.62
N TYR A 54 0.44 6.52 -5.43
CA TYR A 54 -0.09 6.27 -4.11
C TYR A 54 0.76 5.19 -3.42
N ALA A 55 1.14 5.45 -2.19
CA ALA A 55 1.84 4.54 -1.32
C ALA A 55 0.97 4.32 -0.07
N VAL A 56 0.66 3.06 0.23
CA VAL A 56 -0.27 2.66 1.27
C VAL A 56 0.50 1.83 2.28
N ARG A 57 0.19 2.00 3.57
CA ARG A 57 0.76 1.12 4.59
C ARG A 57 -0.04 -0.19 4.64
N PRO A 58 0.61 -1.36 4.61
CA PRO A 58 -0.05 -2.64 4.77
C PRO A 58 -0.88 -2.72 6.06
N GLU A 59 -0.40 -2.14 7.16
CA GLU A 59 -1.13 -2.09 8.44
C GLU A 59 -2.54 -1.47 8.31
N ASP A 60 -2.68 -0.38 7.56
CA ASP A 60 -3.98 0.27 7.36
C ASP A 60 -4.89 -0.58 6.47
N ALA A 61 -4.30 -1.25 5.48
CA ALA A 61 -5.01 -2.20 4.62
C ALA A 61 -5.44 -3.46 5.40
N ASP A 62 -4.66 -3.88 6.39
CA ASP A 62 -4.99 -4.97 7.31
C ASP A 62 -6.13 -4.60 8.25
N VAL A 63 -6.20 -3.35 8.72
CA VAL A 63 -7.36 -2.89 9.50
C VAL A 63 -8.64 -2.90 8.64
N LEU A 64 -8.53 -2.54 7.35
CA LEU A 64 -9.69 -2.43 6.47
C LEU A 64 -10.14 -3.77 5.85
N TRP A 65 -9.20 -4.64 5.50
CA TRP A 65 -9.45 -5.91 4.78
C TRP A 65 -8.83 -7.12 5.46
N GLY A 66 -8.23 -6.97 6.63
CA GLY A 66 -7.85 -8.10 7.47
C GLY A 66 -9.12 -8.80 7.94
N SER A 67 -9.41 -9.94 7.33
CA SER A 67 -10.24 -10.94 7.99
C SER A 67 -9.60 -11.29 9.33
N PRO A 68 -10.37 -11.53 10.40
CA PRO A 68 -9.81 -12.06 11.64
C PRO A 68 -9.12 -13.37 11.29
N THR A 69 -7.80 -13.41 11.42
CA THR A 69 -7.05 -14.67 11.36
C THR A 69 -7.65 -15.58 12.43
N PRO A 70 -8.28 -16.72 12.08
CA PRO A 70 -8.57 -17.72 13.10
C PRO A 70 -7.22 -18.19 13.64
N ALA A 71 -7.07 -18.08 14.97
CA ALA A 71 -5.92 -18.51 15.74
C ALA A 71 -5.58 -20.00 15.52
#